data_AF-A0AAW5B6W5-F1
#
_entry.id   AF-A0AAW5B6W5-F1
#
_cell.length_a   1.000
_cell.length_b   1.000
_cell.length_c   1.000
_cell.angle_alpha   90.00
_cell.angle_beta   90.00
_cell.angle_gamma   90.00
#
_symmetry.space_group_name_H-M   'P 1'
#
loop_
_entity.id
_entity.type
_entity.pdbx_description
1 polymer ?
#
loop_
_entity_poly.entity_id
_entity_poly.type
_entity_poly.pdbx_seq_one_letter_code
_entity_poly.pdbx_strand_id
1 'polypeptide(L)' 'MRNYAILRLLLAGFLLYFAWPVIPYANTTVETVFWGGWLGFLFLVVGANFATFLQMTKPPIMEQQESGRRKSHNY' A
#
# COMPACT_ATOMS: atom_id res chain seq x y z
N MET A 1 1.76 -9.42 -8.92
CA MET A 1 1.47 -8.45 -7.81
C MET A 1 1.78 -8.84 -6.35
N ARG A 2 1.63 -10.09 -5.88
CA ARG A 2 1.60 -10.38 -4.41
C ARG A 2 2.85 -9.97 -3.62
N ASN A 3 4.05 -10.14 -4.20
CA ASN A 3 5.30 -9.66 -3.59
C ASN A 3 5.38 -8.14 -3.46
N TYR A 4 4.80 -7.39 -4.41
CA TYR A 4 4.82 -5.93 -4.38
C TYR A 4 3.87 -5.37 -3.32
N ALA A 5 2.73 -6.01 -3.08
CA ALA A 5 1.82 -5.60 -2.00
C ALA A 5 2.49 -5.76 -0.62
N ILE A 6 3.18 -6.88 -0.39
CA ILE A 6 3.95 -7.12 0.84
C ILE A 6 5.08 -6.11 0.97
N LEU A 7 5.84 -5.86 -0.11
CA LEU A 7 6.92 -4.86 -0.11
C LEU A 7 6.39 -3.46 0.24
N ARG A 8 5.24 -3.06 -0.30
CA ARG A 8 4.60 -1.77 0.02
C ARG A 8 4.13 -1.69 1.47
N LEU A 9 3.62 -2.77 2.03
CA LEU A 9 3.24 -2.85 3.45
C LEU A 9 4.46 -2.75 4.36
N LEU A 10 5.55 -3.45 4.02
CA LEU A 10 6.83 -3.34 4.74
C LEU A 10 7.38 -1.92 4.67
N LEU A 11 7.33 -1.27 3.50
CA LEU A 11 7.75 0.11 3.34
C LEU A 11 6.88 1.08 4.15
N ALA A 12 5.55 0.89 4.17
CA ALA A 12 4.66 1.70 4.99
C ALA A 12 4.97 1.53 6.49
N GLY A 13 5.22 0.29 6.94
CA GLY A 13 5.64 0.02 8.32
C GLY A 13 7.00 0.63 8.66
N PHE A 14 7.95 0.59 7.72
CA PHE A 14 9.26 1.24 7.86
C PHE A 14 9.13 2.76 8.03
N LEU A 15 8.33 3.41 7.18
CA LEU A 15 8.08 4.85 7.28
C LEU A 15 7.37 5.20 8.59
N LEU A 16 6.43 4.37 9.05
CA LEU A 16 5.77 4.53 10.35
C LEU A 16 6.75 4.41 11.50
N TYR A 17 7.65 3.43 11.48
CA TYR A 17 8.66 3.27 12.51
C TYR A 17 9.52 4.52 12.67
N PHE A 18 9.94 5.14 11.56
CA PHE A 18 10.70 6.38 11.57
C PHE A 18 9.90 7.59 12.04
N ALA A 19 8.63 7.68 11.62
CA ALA A 19 7.76 8.79 11.97
C ALA A 19 7.28 8.74 13.43
N TRP A 20 7.06 7.53 13.97
CA TRP A 20 6.44 7.31 15.29
C TRP A 20 7.06 8.08 16.45
N PRO A 21 8.40 8.13 16.63
CA PRO A 21 8.98 8.90 17.72
C PRO A 21 8.84 10.42 17.54
N VAL A 22 8.57 10.92 16.32
CA VAL A 22 8.48 12.35 16.02
C VAL A 22 7.08 12.90 16.23
N ILE A 23 6.04 12.09 15.99
CA ILE A 23 4.63 12.50 16.12
C ILE A 23 4.30 13.13 17.49
N PRO A 24 4.76 12.60 18.65
CA PRO A 24 4.45 13.18 19.96
C PRO A 24 5.06 14.57 20.19
N TYR A 25 6.08 14.97 19.43
CA TYR A 25 6.72 16.27 19.57
C TYR A 25 6.02 17.39 18.77
N ALA A 26 4.90 17.08 18.12
CA ALA A 26 4.08 18.08 17.44
C ALA A 26 3.44 19.04 18.46
N ASN A 27 3.93 20.27 18.52
CA ASN A 27 3.51 21.28 19.49
C ASN A 27 2.69 22.40 18.87
N THR A 28 2.74 22.55 17.54
CA THR A 28 1.98 23.55 16.80
C THR A 28 0.76 22.94 16.12
N THR A 29 -0.28 23.74 15.92
CA THR A 29 -1.49 23.32 15.20
C THR A 29 -1.16 22.79 13.79
N VAL A 30 -0.19 23.40 13.10
CA VAL A 30 0.24 22.99 11.76
C VAL A 30 0.85 21.60 11.78
N GLU A 31 1.74 21.32 12.74
CA GLU A 31 2.34 19.98 12.91
C GLU A 31 1.27 18.93 13.25
N THR A 32 0.32 19.25 14.12
CA THR A 32 -0.78 18.34 14.47
C THR A 32 -1.62 17.98 13.25
N VAL A 33 -1.99 18.96 12.43
CA VAL A 33 -2.76 18.74 11.19
C VAL A 33 -1.95 17.94 10.19
N PHE A 34 -0.66 18.24 10.04
CA PHE A 34 0.24 17.50 9.15
C PHE A 34 0.33 16.03 9.55
N TRP A 35 0.63 15.73 10.82
CA TRP A 35 0.75 14.35 11.30
C TRP A 35 -0.58 13.60 11.27
N GLY A 36 -1.69 14.28 11.53
CA GLY A 36 -3.04 13.71 11.35
C GLY A 36 -3.31 13.32 9.89
N GLY A 37 -3.02 14.21 8.95
CA GLY A 37 -3.14 13.93 7.52
C GLY A 37 -2.20 12.82 7.05
N TRP A 38 -0.96 12.82 7.56
CA TRP A 38 0.04 11.80 7.27
C TRP A 38 -0.41 10.40 7.74
N LEU A 39 -0.96 10.29 8.96
CA LEU A 39 -1.53 9.05 9.48
C LEU A 39 -2.75 8.59 8.68
N GLY A 40 -3.63 9.52 8.29
CA GLY A 40 -4.76 9.23 7.41
C GLY A 40 -4.32 8.68 6.06
N PHE A 41 -3.32 9.29 5.44
CA PHE A 41 -2.73 8.80 4.19
C PHE A 41 -2.11 7.41 4.36
N LEU A 42 -1.35 7.18 5.43
CA LEU A 42 -0.76 5.88 5.72
C LEU A 42 -1.84 4.80 5.86
N PHE A 43 -2.94 5.10 6.54
CA PHE A 43 -4.07 4.18 6.68
C PHE A 43 -4.69 3.82 5.32
N LEU A 44 -4.87 4.78 4.41
CA LEU A 44 -5.35 4.53 3.05
C LEU A 44 -4.39 3.62 2.26
N VAL A 45 -3.07 3.88 2.35
CA VAL A 45 -2.05 3.07 1.68
C VAL A 45 -2.07 1.63 2.22
N VAL A 46 -2.10 1.44 3.54
CA VAL A 46 -2.18 0.11 4.15
C VAL A 46 -3.45 -0.60 3.72
N GLY A 47 -4.61 0.06 3.82
CA GLY A 47 -5.90 -0.51 3.46
C GLY A 47 -5.97 -0.95 1.99
N ALA A 48 -5.53 -0.10 1.06
CA ALA A 48 -5.53 -0.43 -0.36
C ALA A 48 -4.62 -1.64 -0.68
N ASN A 49 -3.42 -1.70 -0.10
CA ASN A 49 -2.51 -2.83 -0.32
C ASN A 49 -3.01 -4.11 0.36
N PHE A 50 -3.69 -4.00 1.50
CA PHE A 50 -4.33 -5.15 2.16
C PHE A 50 -5.52 -5.69 1.35
N ALA A 51 -6.32 -4.81 0.76
CA ALA A 51 -7.41 -5.21 -0.15
C ALA A 51 -6.89 -5.95 -1.40
N THR A 52 -5.73 -5.54 -1.94
CA THR A 52 -5.04 -6.29 -3.01
C THR A 52 -4.53 -7.64 -2.52
N PHE A 53 -3.99 -7.70 -1.30
CA PHE A 53 -3.52 -8.97 -0.72
C PHE A 53 -4.67 -9.97 -0.50
N LEU A 54 -5.82 -9.49 -0.02
CA LEU A 54 -7.06 -10.26 0.17
C LEU A 54 -7.76 -10.61 -1.16
N GLN A 55 -7.19 -10.27 -2.32
CA GLN A 55 -7.78 -10.49 -3.64
C GLN A 55 -9.17 -9.86 -3.81
N MET A 56 -9.50 -8.85 -3.00
CA MET A 56 -10.75 -8.08 -3.14
C MET A 56 -10.74 -7.20 -4.40
N THR A 57 -9.58 -7.05 -5.04
CA THR A 57 -9.39 -6.33 -6.30
C THR A 57 -8.99 -7.30 -7.40
N LYS A 58 -9.66 -7.22 -8.55
CA LYS A 58 -9.30 -8.02 -9.73
C LYS A 58 -7.92 -7.57 -10.25
N PRO A 59 -7.06 -8.51 -10.69
CA PRO A 59 -5.76 -8.16 -11.24
C PRO A 59 -5.95 -7.25 -12.47
N PRO A 60 -5.06 -6.25 -12.67
CA PRO A 60 -5.17 -5.34 -13.80
C PRO A 60 -5.02 -6.10 -15.13
N ILE A 61 -5.68 -5.57 -16.16
CA ILE A 61 -5.87 -6.20 -17.49
C ILE A 61 -4.53 -6.65 -18.10
N MET A 62 -3.44 -5.94 -17.81
CA MET A 62 -2.07 -6.26 -18.25
C MET A 62 -1.57 -7.62 -17.76
N GLU A 63 -1.86 -8.02 -16.51
CA GLU A 63 -1.47 -9.35 -15.99
C GLU A 63 -2.44 -10.47 -16.47
N GLN A 64 -3.68 -10.14 -16.84
CA GLN A 64 -4.62 -11.12 -17.41
C GLN A 64 -4.20 -11.57 -18.82
N GLN A 65 -3.62 -10.69 -19.64
CA GLN A 65 -3.21 -11.01 -21.01
C GLN A 65 -2.08 -12.06 -21.08
N GLU A 66 -1.15 -12.09 -20.13
CA GLU A 66 -0.09 -13.10 -20.09
C GLU A 66 -0.64 -14.51 -19.85
N SER A 67 -1.66 -14.64 -19.01
CA SER A 67 -2.31 -15.95 -18.76
C SER A 67 -3.11 -16.45 -19.97
N GLY A 68 -3.70 -15.54 -20.75
CA GLY A 68 -4.40 -15.88 -22.00
C GLY A 68 -3.46 -16.33 -23.11
N ARG A 69 -2.30 -15.67 -23.28
CA ARG A 69 -1.28 -16.06 -24.28
C ARG A 69 -0.71 -17.46 -24.04
N ARG A 70 -0.52 -17.87 -22.78
CA ARG A 70 -0.03 -19.23 -22.46
C ARG A 70 -1.07 -20.32 -22.75
N LYS A 71 -2.37 -20.01 -22.66
CA LYS A 71 -3.43 -20.98 -23.03
C LYS A 71 -3.61 -21.14 -24.53
N SER A 72 -3.39 -20.07 -25.32
CA SER A 72 -3.58 -20.12 -26.77
C SER A 72 -2.46 -20.84 -27.53
N HIS A 73 -1.28 -21.03 -26.92
CA HIS A 73 -0.14 -21.68 -27.57
C HIS A 73 -0.16 -23.22 -27.46
N ASN A 74 -1.14 -23.79 -26.74
CA ASN A 74 -1.31 -25.24 -26.57
C ASN A 74 -2.45 -25.81 -27.45
N TYR A 75 -2.83 -25.12 -28.52
CA TYR A 75 -3.80 -25.60 -29.52
C TYR A 75 -3.15 -25.64 -30.90
#